data_AF-A0A2K3E378-F1
#
_entry.id   AF-A0A2K3E378-F1
#
_cell.length_a   1.000
_cell.length_b   1.000
_cell.length_c   1.000
_cell.angle_alpha   90.00
_cell.angle_beta   90.00
_cell.angle_gamma   90.00
#
_symmetry.space_group_name_H-M   'P 1'
#
loop_
_entity.id
_entity.type
_entity.pdbx_description
1 polymer ?
#
loop_
_entity_poly.entity_id
_entity_poly.type
_entity_poly.pdbx_seq_one_letter_code
_entity_poly.pdbx_strand_id
1 'polypeptide(L)'
;MHALHAALMSRRGDGSDCAGVQQLLAALEAAGPELTTMDVLICSPGGVGSTQLSNHLNAHGVTTNLLTDTDNLRHCPRPPSFASSPAASGPAASAANPTIPVPGTAADIAPAPDRRDRGTTASISAGTTTGIISAASGTKPGQGGGPDQNPPHLPQPPQPPRVPQCRPRHVVYLYGDPLAAVASHYRRGHACHQAQKTSGHPARLSPANFPATFAEYVSRGEDLFGLEDHFRGWLAAPADYPVTLVRYEHMFDMDVALPLFTMLCGHKLSEQQVNAMAEAFVASKRPRSSQVPAEYYGRMYGRLLADMDALPALHTRDAAGVGGSATS
;
A
#
# COMPACT_ATOMS: atom_id res chain seq x y z
N MET A 1 -2.62 -15.26 2.02
CA MET A 1 -3.35 -15.58 3.26
C MET A 1 -4.66 -14.79 3.42
N HIS A 2 -4.66 -13.45 3.50
CA HIS A 2 -5.90 -12.67 3.66
C HIS A 2 -6.92 -12.86 2.52
N ALA A 3 -6.46 -12.93 1.27
CA ALA A 3 -7.33 -13.25 0.13
C ALA A 3 -7.92 -14.67 0.21
N LEU A 4 -7.17 -15.63 0.77
CA LEU A 4 -7.64 -17.00 0.99
C LEU A 4 -8.67 -17.03 2.12
N HIS A 5 -8.40 -16.39 3.26
CA HIS A 5 -9.34 -16.27 4.37
C HIS A 5 -10.65 -15.57 3.95
N ALA A 6 -10.56 -14.43 3.26
CA ALA A 6 -11.72 -13.70 2.76
C ALA A 6 -12.51 -14.51 1.73
N ALA A 7 -11.83 -15.17 0.78
CA ALA A 7 -12.47 -16.04 -0.21
C ALA A 7 -13.18 -17.24 0.43
N LEU A 8 -12.57 -17.86 1.45
CA LEU A 8 -13.15 -18.97 2.19
C LEU A 8 -14.37 -18.53 3.02
N MET A 9 -14.33 -17.36 3.64
CA MET A 9 -15.46 -16.83 4.41
C MET A 9 -16.64 -16.37 3.55
N SER A 10 -16.39 -15.91 2.33
CA SER A 10 -17.43 -15.51 1.37
C SER A 10 -18.17 -16.67 0.70
N ARG A 11 -17.68 -17.92 0.83
CA ARG A 11 -18.27 -19.14 0.22
C ARG A 11 -19.18 -19.93 1.17
N ARG A 12 -19.85 -19.29 2.14
CA ARG A 12 -20.88 -19.95 2.96
C ARG A 12 -22.16 -20.27 2.15
N GLY A 13 -22.05 -21.16 1.18
CA GLY A 13 -23.13 -22.03 0.72
C GLY A 13 -22.94 -23.40 1.36
N ASP A 14 -24.05 -24.13 1.56
CA ASP A 14 -24.13 -25.55 1.94
C ASP A 14 -23.04 -26.13 2.88
N GLY A 15 -23.40 -26.33 4.16
CA GLY A 15 -22.53 -26.70 5.29
C GLY A 15 -21.68 -27.98 5.23
N SER A 16 -21.41 -28.56 4.05
CA SER A 16 -20.51 -29.69 3.82
C SER A 16 -19.03 -29.29 3.69
N ASP A 17 -18.70 -28.04 3.33
CA ASP A 17 -17.32 -27.59 3.09
C ASP A 17 -16.60 -27.00 4.34
N CYS A 18 -17.26 -26.99 5.50
CA CYS A 18 -16.74 -26.26 6.67
C CYS A 18 -15.53 -26.94 7.35
N ALA A 19 -15.44 -28.27 7.33
CA ALA A 19 -14.40 -29.01 8.07
C ALA A 19 -13.00 -28.82 7.50
N GLY A 20 -12.85 -28.84 6.16
CA GLY A 20 -11.56 -28.60 5.50
C GLY A 20 -11.07 -27.17 5.67
N VAL A 21 -11.99 -26.19 5.64
CA VAL A 21 -11.69 -24.79 5.92
C VAL A 21 -11.26 -24.61 7.37
N GLN A 22 -11.96 -25.22 8.33
CA GLN A 22 -11.58 -25.16 9.74
C GLN A 22 -10.24 -25.85 10.01
N GLN A 23 -9.95 -26.99 9.39
CA GLN A 23 -8.63 -27.63 9.51
C GLN A 23 -7.52 -26.77 8.93
N LEU A 24 -7.75 -26.12 7.79
CA LEU A 24 -6.79 -25.18 7.23
C LEU A 24 -6.58 -23.97 8.14
N LEU A 25 -7.65 -23.37 8.68
CA LEU A 25 -7.56 -22.27 9.63
C LEU A 25 -6.79 -22.67 10.89
N ALA A 26 -7.11 -23.83 11.47
CA ALA A 26 -6.40 -24.37 12.64
C ALA A 26 -4.92 -24.65 12.34
N ALA A 27 -4.61 -25.17 11.15
CA ALA A 27 -3.22 -25.39 10.72
C ALA A 27 -2.47 -24.06 10.55
N LEU A 28 -3.13 -23.02 10.05
CA LEU A 28 -2.54 -21.69 9.89
C LEU A 28 -2.34 -20.98 11.22
N GLU A 29 -3.28 -21.13 12.16
CA GLU A 29 -3.14 -20.66 13.54
C GLU A 29 -2.01 -21.41 14.26
N ALA A 30 -1.93 -22.74 14.09
CA ALA A 30 -0.90 -23.58 14.69
C ALA A 30 0.50 -23.34 14.10
N ALA A 31 0.59 -22.93 12.84
CA ALA A 31 1.87 -22.60 12.20
C ALA A 31 2.48 -21.28 12.72
N GLY A 32 1.78 -20.59 13.61
CA GLY A 32 2.30 -19.50 14.42
C GLY A 32 2.26 -18.13 13.73
N PRO A 33 2.54 -17.06 14.49
CA PRO A 33 2.42 -15.68 14.02
C PRO A 33 3.36 -15.33 12.86
N GLU A 34 4.44 -16.09 12.65
CA GLU A 34 5.37 -15.92 11.53
C GLU A 34 4.69 -16.13 10.17
N LEU A 35 3.65 -16.96 10.08
CA LEU A 35 2.89 -17.21 8.83
C LEU A 35 1.76 -16.20 8.58
N THR A 36 1.41 -15.39 9.57
CA THR A 36 0.32 -14.40 9.49
C THR A 36 0.81 -12.96 9.52
N THR A 37 2.07 -12.73 9.89
CA THR A 37 2.67 -11.39 9.95
C THR A 37 3.04 -10.91 8.55
N MET A 38 2.45 -9.79 8.14
CA MET A 38 2.81 -9.08 6.91
C MET A 38 4.22 -8.48 7.05
N ASP A 39 5.08 -8.61 6.06
CA ASP A 39 6.42 -8.02 6.15
C ASP A 39 6.34 -6.50 6.02
N VAL A 40 5.64 -6.01 5.01
CA VAL A 40 5.61 -4.57 4.68
C VAL A 40 4.19 -4.09 4.40
N LEU A 41 3.71 -3.12 5.18
CA LEU A 41 2.59 -2.29 4.76
C LEU A 41 3.12 -1.17 3.85
N ILE A 42 2.59 -1.04 2.65
CA ILE A 42 2.86 0.07 1.74
C ILE A 42 1.59 0.90 1.56
N CYS A 43 1.69 2.18 1.96
CA CYS A 43 0.67 3.18 1.71
C CYS A 43 1.20 4.29 0.80
N SER A 44 0.32 4.92 0.02
CA SER A 44 0.62 6.06 -0.83
C SER A 44 -0.69 6.78 -1.21
N PRO A 45 -0.67 8.06 -1.59
CA PRO A 45 -1.85 8.70 -2.17
C PRO A 45 -2.19 8.17 -3.59
N GLY A 46 -1.37 7.28 -4.15
CA GLY A 46 -1.48 6.84 -5.54
C GLY A 46 -0.58 7.65 -6.49
N GLY A 47 -0.38 7.13 -7.70
CA GLY A 47 0.36 7.84 -8.76
C GLY A 47 1.89 7.84 -8.60
N VAL A 48 2.40 7.33 -7.48
CA VAL A 48 3.82 7.35 -7.09
C VAL A 48 4.46 5.96 -7.05
N GLY A 49 4.05 5.02 -7.90
CA GLY A 49 4.77 3.74 -8.07
C GLY A 49 4.65 2.70 -6.95
N SER A 50 3.71 2.84 -6.01
CA SER A 50 3.54 1.87 -4.91
C SER A 50 3.26 0.44 -5.40
N THR A 51 2.57 0.26 -6.52
CA THR A 51 2.36 -1.06 -7.15
C THR A 51 3.68 -1.66 -7.65
N GLN A 52 4.59 -0.86 -8.20
CA GLN A 52 5.90 -1.33 -8.66
C GLN A 52 6.75 -1.83 -7.50
N LEU A 53 6.81 -1.06 -6.41
CA LEU A 53 7.53 -1.47 -5.19
C LEU A 53 6.94 -2.77 -4.61
N SER A 54 5.61 -2.86 -4.47
CA SER A 54 4.96 -4.08 -3.97
C SER A 54 5.24 -5.30 -4.86
N ASN A 55 5.15 -5.15 -6.19
CA ASN A 55 5.43 -6.26 -7.11
C ASN A 55 6.88 -6.71 -7.01
N HIS A 56 7.82 -5.77 -6.87
CA HIS A 56 9.23 -6.08 -6.69
C HIS A 56 9.47 -6.86 -5.40
N LEU A 57 8.94 -6.40 -4.26
CA LEU A 57 9.03 -7.12 -2.99
C LEU A 57 8.41 -8.53 -3.07
N ASN A 58 7.22 -8.65 -3.64
CA ASN A 58 6.52 -9.93 -3.76
C ASN A 58 7.27 -10.93 -4.65
N ALA A 59 7.98 -10.48 -5.69
CA ALA A 59 8.81 -11.34 -6.52
C ALA A 59 9.97 -12.00 -5.76
N HIS A 60 10.35 -11.43 -4.61
CA HIS A 60 11.39 -11.94 -3.70
C HIS A 60 10.83 -12.56 -2.41
N GLY A 61 9.53 -12.89 -2.37
CA GLY A 61 8.90 -13.56 -1.22
C GLY A 61 8.64 -12.67 -0.01
N VAL A 62 8.75 -11.34 -0.17
CA VAL A 62 8.41 -10.35 0.85
C VAL A 62 6.94 -9.97 0.69
N THR A 63 6.15 -10.23 1.71
CA THR A 63 4.69 -10.06 1.68
C THR A 63 4.28 -8.60 1.89
N THR A 64 3.34 -8.12 1.08
CA THR A 64 2.77 -6.78 1.20
C THR A 64 1.25 -6.79 1.35
N ASN A 65 0.65 -5.63 1.66
CA ASN A 65 -0.81 -5.43 1.61
C ASN A 65 -1.38 -5.60 0.19
N LEU A 66 -2.70 -5.76 0.08
CA LEU A 66 -3.35 -6.12 -1.17
C LEU A 66 -3.20 -5.03 -2.24
N LEU A 67 -2.81 -5.42 -3.45
CA LEU A 67 -2.67 -4.51 -4.59
C LEU A 67 -4.02 -3.92 -5.04
N THR A 68 -5.11 -4.67 -4.82
CA THR A 68 -6.49 -4.28 -5.13
C THR A 68 -7.05 -3.25 -4.17
N ASP A 69 -6.35 -2.98 -3.06
CA ASP A 69 -6.78 -2.05 -2.00
C ASP A 69 -8.14 -2.44 -1.38
N THR A 70 -8.51 -3.71 -1.44
CA THR A 70 -9.73 -4.23 -0.80
C THR A 70 -9.62 -4.31 0.72
N ASP A 71 -8.41 -4.14 1.26
CA ASP A 71 -8.14 -3.99 2.70
C ASP A 71 -8.18 -2.52 3.17
N ASN A 72 -8.37 -1.56 2.24
CA ASN A 72 -8.36 -0.11 2.46
C ASN A 72 -7.07 0.44 3.10
N LEU A 73 -5.95 -0.28 2.99
CA LEU A 73 -4.68 0.14 3.60
C LEU A 73 -3.78 0.94 2.65
N ARG A 74 -3.95 0.77 1.34
CA ARG A 74 -3.00 1.34 0.36
C ARG A 74 -3.14 2.86 0.24
N HIS A 75 -4.31 3.39 0.58
CA HIS A 75 -4.66 4.80 0.48
C HIS A 75 -5.27 5.36 1.78
N CYS A 76 -5.03 4.72 2.92
CA CYS A 76 -5.52 5.25 4.18
C CYS A 76 -4.85 6.61 4.48
N PRO A 77 -5.61 7.63 4.92
CA PRO A 77 -5.10 9.00 5.03
C PRO A 77 -4.10 9.20 6.18
N ARG A 78 -3.99 8.21 7.07
CA ARG A 78 -3.15 8.22 8.27
C ARG A 78 -2.65 6.80 8.55
N PRO A 79 -1.54 6.65 9.29
CA PRO A 79 -1.06 5.35 9.72
C PRO A 79 -2.17 4.60 10.48
N PRO A 80 -2.47 3.33 10.13
CA PRO A 80 -3.51 2.56 10.79
C PRO A 80 -3.12 2.13 12.21
N SER A 81 -4.06 2.07 13.13
CA SER A 81 -3.79 1.43 14.42
C SER A 81 -3.81 -0.09 14.25
N PHE A 82 -2.75 -0.77 14.68
CA PHE A 82 -2.75 -2.22 14.79
C PHE A 82 -3.11 -2.62 16.21
N ALA A 83 -3.74 -3.77 16.39
CA ALA A 83 -3.89 -4.33 17.73
C ALA A 83 -2.48 -4.55 18.28
N SER A 84 -2.19 -3.94 19.43
CA SER A 84 -0.99 -4.27 20.19
C SER A 84 -1.03 -5.78 20.40
N SER A 85 0.02 -6.48 19.91
CA SER A 85 0.17 -7.91 20.17
C SER A 85 -0.02 -8.08 21.67
N PRO A 86 -0.92 -8.96 22.15
CA PRO A 86 -1.07 -9.18 23.58
C PRO A 86 0.34 -9.43 24.08
N ALA A 87 0.83 -8.51 24.93
CA ALA A 87 2.17 -8.61 25.48
C ALA A 87 2.28 -10.05 25.94
N ALA A 88 3.23 -10.81 25.38
CA ALA A 88 3.38 -12.20 25.73
C ALA A 88 3.50 -12.22 27.26
N SER A 89 2.41 -12.55 27.94
CA SER A 89 2.34 -12.65 29.38
C SER A 89 3.11 -13.92 29.64
N GLY A 90 4.44 -13.79 29.63
CA GLY A 90 5.34 -14.90 29.78
C GLY A 90 4.94 -15.61 31.07
N PRO A 91 4.69 -16.93 31.05
CA PRO A 91 4.65 -17.66 32.30
C PRO A 91 5.99 -17.40 32.99
N ALA A 92 5.94 -16.98 34.26
CA ALA A 92 7.14 -16.80 35.07
C ALA A 92 8.02 -18.06 34.92
N ALA A 93 9.25 -17.87 34.47
CA ALA A 93 10.19 -18.94 34.21
C ALA A 93 10.44 -19.74 35.51
N SER A 94 9.78 -20.88 35.64
CA SER A 94 10.17 -21.93 36.59
C SER A 94 11.18 -22.81 35.87
N ALA A 95 12.42 -22.74 36.34
CA ALA A 95 13.54 -23.51 35.83
C ALA A 95 13.35 -25.00 36.15
N ALA A 96 13.14 -25.83 35.13
CA ALA A 96 13.48 -27.24 35.16
C ALA A 96 13.74 -27.70 33.72
N ASN A 97 15.02 -27.96 33.43
CA ASN A 97 15.48 -28.56 32.18
C ASN A 97 15.30 -30.08 32.27
N PRO A 98 14.55 -30.76 31.38
CA PRO A 98 14.70 -32.17 31.18
C PRO A 98 15.65 -32.43 30.00
N THR A 99 16.77 -33.09 30.32
CA THR A 99 17.73 -33.65 29.37
C THR A 99 17.02 -34.63 28.44
N ILE A 100 17.07 -34.39 27.12
CA ILE A 100 16.63 -35.35 26.09
C ILE A 100 17.87 -36.05 25.53
N PRO A 101 17.88 -37.40 25.41
CA PRO A 101 19.00 -38.14 24.85
C PRO A 101 19.04 -38.06 23.33
N VAL A 102 20.27 -37.96 22.80
CA VAL A 102 20.60 -37.97 21.37
C VAL A 102 20.63 -39.43 20.86
N PRO A 103 19.97 -39.75 19.72
CA PRO A 103 20.27 -40.96 18.97
C PRO A 103 21.04 -40.68 17.68
N GLY A 104 22.16 -41.38 17.52
CA GLY A 104 22.42 -42.32 16.41
C GLY A 104 22.53 -41.81 14.97
N THR A 105 23.73 -41.98 14.44
CA THR A 105 24.21 -41.84 13.05
C THR A 105 23.49 -42.62 11.94
N ALA A 106 23.53 -42.00 10.74
CA ALA A 106 23.74 -42.55 9.38
C ALA A 106 22.56 -43.19 8.60
N ALA A 107 22.28 -42.62 7.41
CA ALA A 107 22.07 -43.35 6.17
C ALA A 107 22.21 -42.42 4.93
N ASP A 108 22.89 -42.94 3.91
CA ASP A 108 23.13 -42.39 2.58
C ASP A 108 21.86 -41.98 1.82
N ILE A 109 21.91 -40.87 1.09
CA ILE A 109 20.94 -40.53 0.03
C ILE A 109 21.70 -40.15 -1.25
N ALA A 110 21.41 -40.91 -2.31
CA ALA A 110 21.92 -40.80 -3.67
C ALA A 110 21.49 -39.50 -4.40
N PRO A 111 22.18 -39.10 -5.48
CA PRO A 111 21.92 -37.84 -6.17
C PRO A 111 20.67 -37.87 -7.07
N ALA A 112 19.95 -36.75 -7.08
CA ALA A 112 18.79 -36.50 -7.94
C ALA A 112 19.19 -36.22 -9.40
N PRO A 113 18.34 -36.57 -10.39
CA PRO A 113 18.67 -36.41 -11.81
C PRO A 113 18.45 -34.99 -12.35
N ASP A 114 19.37 -34.65 -13.25
CA ASP A 114 19.40 -33.54 -14.20
C ASP A 114 18.05 -33.34 -14.93
N ARG A 115 17.49 -32.11 -14.86
CA ARG A 115 16.37 -31.67 -15.69
C ARG A 115 16.77 -30.40 -16.45
N ARG A 116 17.27 -30.64 -17.66
CA ARG A 116 17.39 -29.64 -18.73
C ARG A 116 16.04 -29.20 -19.27
N ASP A 117 16.06 -27.94 -19.71
CA ASP A 117 15.30 -27.30 -20.78
C ASP A 117 13.77 -27.38 -20.78
N ARG A 118 13.17 -26.19 -20.66
CA ARG A 118 12.20 -25.70 -21.65
C ARG A 118 12.07 -24.18 -21.55
N GLY A 119 12.60 -23.50 -22.57
CA GLY A 119 12.27 -22.11 -22.85
C GLY A 119 10.84 -21.99 -23.37
N THR A 120 10.16 -20.92 -22.96
CA THR A 120 8.99 -20.40 -23.67
C THR A 120 9.03 -18.89 -23.63
N THR A 121 9.34 -18.30 -24.79
CA THR A 121 9.20 -16.88 -25.11
C THR A 121 7.71 -16.49 -25.07
N ALA A 122 7.36 -15.50 -24.26
CA ALA A 122 6.05 -14.84 -24.32
C ALA A 122 6.17 -13.50 -25.07
N SER A 123 5.64 -13.47 -26.29
CA SER A 123 5.42 -12.26 -27.07
C SER A 123 4.16 -11.55 -26.57
N ILE A 124 4.28 -10.29 -26.14
CA ILE A 124 3.13 -9.44 -25.82
C ILE A 124 2.83 -8.59 -27.06
N SER A 125 1.72 -8.92 -27.73
CA SER A 125 1.10 -8.14 -28.79
C SER A 125 0.40 -6.92 -28.19
N ALA A 126 0.81 -5.72 -28.62
CA ALA A 126 0.13 -4.47 -28.33
C ALA A 126 -0.97 -4.23 -29.38
N GLY A 127 -2.23 -4.46 -28.99
CA GLY A 127 -3.39 -4.06 -29.77
C GLY A 127 -3.76 -2.61 -29.45
N THR A 128 -3.48 -1.70 -30.40
CA THR A 128 -3.97 -0.32 -30.38
C THR A 128 -5.41 -0.29 -30.92
N THR A 129 -6.39 0.03 -30.08
CA THR A 129 -7.75 0.34 -30.55
C THR A 129 -8.00 1.84 -30.42
N THR A 130 -7.92 2.53 -31.55
CA THR A 130 -8.32 3.92 -31.72
C THR A 130 -9.84 3.99 -31.82
N GLY A 131 -10.50 4.45 -30.76
CA GLY A 131 -11.94 4.72 -30.74
C GLY A 131 -12.21 6.22 -30.85
N ILE A 132 -12.70 6.65 -32.00
CA ILE A 132 -13.20 7.99 -32.30
C ILE A 132 -14.51 8.20 -31.52
N ILE A 133 -14.61 9.26 -30.69
CA ILE A 133 -15.88 9.71 -30.14
C ILE A 133 -16.21 11.08 -30.71
N SER A 134 -17.30 11.10 -31.47
CA SER A 134 -17.90 12.25 -32.11
C SER A 134 -18.68 13.12 -31.11
N ALA A 135 -18.57 14.43 -31.28
CA ALA A 135 -19.31 15.42 -30.53
C ALA A 135 -20.76 15.54 -31.04
N ALA A 136 -21.72 15.71 -30.12
CA ALA A 136 -23.01 16.28 -30.44
C ALA A 136 -23.49 17.17 -29.28
N SER A 137 -23.65 18.44 -29.65
CA SER A 137 -24.22 19.56 -28.93
C SER A 137 -25.73 19.42 -28.69
N GLY A 138 -26.20 19.90 -27.54
CA GLY A 138 -27.63 20.07 -27.25
C GLY A 138 -27.87 21.00 -26.06
N THR A 139 -28.16 22.28 -26.33
CA THR A 139 -28.62 23.29 -25.37
C THR A 139 -30.12 23.19 -25.12
N LYS A 140 -30.57 23.37 -23.87
CA LYS A 140 -31.73 24.23 -23.52
C LYS A 140 -31.78 24.60 -22.02
N PRO A 141 -32.33 25.78 -21.66
CA PRO A 141 -32.35 26.32 -20.30
C PRO A 141 -33.67 26.04 -19.56
N GLY A 142 -33.61 26.00 -18.23
CA GLY A 142 -34.78 25.99 -17.35
C GLY A 142 -34.43 26.48 -15.95
N GLN A 143 -34.84 27.72 -15.65
CA GLN A 143 -34.87 28.29 -14.30
C GLN A 143 -35.99 27.66 -13.46
N GLY A 144 -35.74 27.46 -12.17
CA GLY A 144 -36.76 27.19 -11.15
C GLY A 144 -36.13 27.04 -9.77
N GLY A 145 -36.25 28.07 -8.93
CA GLY A 145 -35.79 28.06 -7.54
C GLY A 145 -36.81 27.42 -6.58
N GLY A 146 -36.30 26.87 -5.47
CA GLY A 146 -37.08 26.38 -4.32
C GLY A 146 -36.17 25.87 -3.19
N PRO A 147 -36.59 25.96 -1.91
CA PRO A 147 -35.70 26.26 -0.78
C PRO A 147 -35.09 25.04 -0.07
N ASP A 148 -34.04 25.33 0.70
CA ASP A 148 -33.35 24.53 1.71
C ASP A 148 -34.07 23.25 2.16
N GLN A 149 -33.58 22.11 1.67
CA GLN A 149 -33.70 20.84 2.37
C GLN A 149 -32.29 20.26 2.49
N ASN A 150 -31.69 20.40 3.67
CA ASN A 150 -30.57 19.56 4.04
C ASN A 150 -31.05 18.11 3.98
N PRO A 151 -30.51 17.26 3.09
CA PRO A 151 -30.93 15.86 3.05
C PRO A 151 -30.57 15.22 4.39
N PRO A 152 -31.44 14.34 4.93
CA PRO A 152 -31.14 13.63 6.16
C PRO A 152 -29.81 12.88 6.00
N HIS A 153 -28.93 12.99 7.00
CA HIS A 153 -27.67 12.25 7.06
C HIS A 153 -27.94 10.78 6.79
N LEU A 154 -27.62 10.33 5.57
CA LEU A 154 -27.68 8.91 5.24
C LEU A 154 -26.72 8.20 6.21
N PRO A 155 -27.17 7.15 6.91
CA PRO A 155 -26.31 6.39 7.80
C PRO A 155 -25.12 5.89 6.97
N GLN A 156 -23.90 6.18 7.45
CA GLN A 156 -22.71 5.66 6.79
C GLN A 156 -22.82 4.13 6.75
N PRO A 157 -22.52 3.49 5.61
CA PRO A 157 -22.51 2.04 5.54
C PRO A 157 -21.61 1.50 6.66
N PRO A 158 -22.02 0.43 7.35
CA PRO A 158 -21.22 -0.14 8.42
C PRO A 158 -19.82 -0.42 7.88
N GLN A 159 -18.81 0.16 8.53
CA GLN A 159 -17.43 -0.13 8.16
C GLN A 159 -17.23 -1.65 8.24
N PRO A 160 -16.61 -2.28 7.23
CA PRO A 160 -16.37 -3.71 7.28
C PRO A 160 -15.64 -4.04 8.59
N PRO A 161 -15.98 -5.16 9.23
CA PRO A 161 -15.33 -5.56 10.49
C PRO A 161 -13.82 -5.48 10.30
N ARG A 162 -13.17 -4.69 11.16
CA ARG A 162 -11.72 -4.56 11.19
C ARG A 162 -11.16 -5.94 11.45
N VAL A 163 -10.74 -6.64 10.41
CA VAL A 163 -9.95 -7.87 10.58
C VAL A 163 -8.77 -7.47 11.46
N PRO A 164 -8.48 -8.18 12.56
CA PRO A 164 -7.29 -7.91 13.36
C PRO A 164 -6.09 -8.12 12.44
N GLN A 165 -5.59 -7.03 11.86
CA GLN A 165 -4.43 -7.10 11.00
C GLN A 165 -3.24 -7.29 11.92
N CYS A 166 -2.55 -8.42 11.76
CA CYS A 166 -1.24 -8.60 12.36
C CYS A 166 -0.37 -7.39 12.01
N ARG A 167 0.25 -6.80 13.03
CA ARG A 167 1.10 -5.62 12.87
C ARG A 167 2.21 -5.96 11.86
N PRO A 168 2.38 -5.18 10.78
CA PRO A 168 3.45 -5.42 9.83
C PRO A 168 4.81 -5.19 10.47
N ARG A 169 5.84 -5.90 9.99
CA ARG A 169 7.23 -5.67 10.45
C ARG A 169 7.69 -4.25 10.11
N HIS A 170 7.33 -3.77 8.92
CA HIS A 170 7.67 -2.44 8.43
C HIS A 170 6.46 -1.71 7.85
N VAL A 171 6.41 -0.39 8.05
CA VAL A 171 5.40 0.48 7.44
C VAL A 171 6.08 1.53 6.59
N VAL A 172 5.74 1.54 5.30
CA VAL A 172 6.27 2.46 4.30
C VAL A 172 5.17 3.37 3.79
N TYR A 173 5.44 4.67 3.80
CA TYR A 173 4.63 5.67 3.12
C TYR A 173 5.39 6.24 1.93
N LEU A 174 4.93 5.92 0.73
CA LEU A 174 5.53 6.38 -0.52
C LEU A 174 4.83 7.66 -0.97
N TYR A 175 5.61 8.72 -1.17
CA TYR A 175 5.15 10.02 -1.64
C TYR A 175 6.04 10.52 -2.79
N GLY A 176 5.64 11.58 -3.45
CA GLY A 176 6.38 12.15 -4.57
C GLY A 176 5.75 13.48 -4.98
N ASP A 177 6.13 13.98 -6.15
CA ASP A 177 5.54 15.20 -6.69
C ASP A 177 4.00 15.07 -6.77
N PRO A 178 3.25 15.93 -6.04
CA PRO A 178 1.81 15.79 -5.91
C PRO A 178 1.06 16.06 -7.23
N LEU A 179 1.49 17.05 -8.02
CA LEU A 179 0.85 17.32 -9.32
C LEU A 179 1.15 16.21 -10.33
N ALA A 180 2.36 15.68 -10.32
CA ALA A 180 2.73 14.58 -11.21
C ALA A 180 1.99 13.28 -10.86
N ALA A 181 1.72 13.06 -9.57
CA ALA A 181 0.85 11.97 -9.09
C ALA A 181 -0.58 12.15 -9.60
N VAL A 182 -1.18 13.35 -9.44
CA VAL A 182 -2.52 13.65 -9.96
C VAL A 182 -2.59 13.49 -11.49
N ALA A 183 -1.61 14.05 -12.22
CA ALA A 183 -1.51 13.92 -13.67
C ALA A 183 -1.44 12.44 -14.11
N SER A 184 -0.78 11.58 -13.33
CA SER A 184 -0.77 10.13 -13.55
C SER A 184 -2.16 9.50 -13.46
N HIS A 185 -3.02 9.98 -12.56
CA HIS A 185 -4.40 9.48 -12.46
C HIS A 185 -5.28 9.98 -13.60
N TYR A 186 -5.13 11.24 -14.02
CA TYR A 186 -5.83 11.77 -15.20
C TYR A 186 -5.47 11.00 -16.46
N ARG A 187 -4.17 10.79 -16.72
CA ARG A 187 -3.68 10.04 -17.89
C ARG A 187 -4.24 8.61 -17.98
N ARG A 188 -4.56 7.99 -16.84
CA ARG A 188 -5.09 6.61 -16.76
C ARG A 188 -6.62 6.56 -16.66
N GLY A 189 -7.32 7.70 -16.64
CA GLY A 189 -8.78 7.74 -16.50
C GLY A 189 -9.28 7.34 -15.10
N HIS A 190 -8.45 7.52 -14.06
CA HIS A 190 -8.77 7.09 -12.69
C HIS A 190 -8.77 8.24 -11.67
N ALA A 191 -8.78 9.51 -12.12
CA ALA A 191 -8.66 10.67 -11.24
C ALA A 191 -9.77 10.75 -10.19
N CYS A 192 -11.04 10.76 -10.60
CA CYS A 192 -12.17 10.84 -9.68
C CYS A 192 -12.20 9.65 -8.70
N HIS A 193 -11.99 8.43 -9.20
CA HIS A 193 -11.97 7.21 -8.36
C HIS A 193 -10.86 7.25 -7.32
N GLN A 194 -9.66 7.70 -7.70
CA GLN A 194 -8.56 7.83 -6.76
C GLN A 194 -8.85 8.91 -5.71
N ALA A 195 -9.35 10.07 -6.12
CA ALA A 195 -9.68 11.17 -5.22
C ALA A 195 -10.75 10.77 -4.19
N GLN A 196 -11.73 9.94 -4.58
CA GLN A 196 -12.70 9.36 -3.65
C GLN A 196 -12.04 8.51 -2.55
N LYS A 197 -10.95 7.79 -2.87
CA LYS A 197 -10.22 6.99 -1.89
C LYS A 197 -9.36 7.83 -0.94
N THR A 198 -8.72 8.88 -1.44
CA THR A 198 -7.67 9.61 -0.71
C THR A 198 -8.16 10.86 0.01
N SER A 199 -9.22 11.52 -0.48
CA SER A 199 -9.68 12.84 -0.01
C SER A 199 -10.22 12.89 1.41
N GLY A 200 -10.50 11.73 2.03
CA GLY A 200 -11.24 11.65 3.29
C GLY A 200 -12.71 12.11 3.19
N HIS A 201 -13.17 12.58 2.02
CA HIS A 201 -14.51 13.11 1.79
C HIS A 201 -15.17 12.55 0.51
N PRO A 202 -15.23 11.22 0.31
CA PRO A 202 -15.75 10.59 -0.91
C PRO A 202 -17.16 11.03 -1.29
N ALA A 203 -18.01 11.31 -0.30
CA ALA A 203 -19.42 11.69 -0.51
C ALA A 203 -19.59 13.01 -1.29
N ARG A 204 -18.55 13.85 -1.36
CA ARG A 204 -18.58 15.12 -2.11
C ARG A 204 -18.11 14.98 -3.56
N LEU A 205 -17.51 13.84 -3.91
CA LEU A 205 -16.89 13.63 -5.22
C LEU A 205 -17.71 12.65 -6.06
N SER A 206 -18.06 13.07 -7.26
CA SER A 206 -18.75 12.27 -8.26
C SER A 206 -18.19 12.57 -9.65
N PRO A 207 -18.31 11.66 -10.63
CA PRO A 207 -17.91 11.97 -11.99
C PRO A 207 -18.57 13.22 -12.58
N ALA A 208 -19.76 13.61 -12.08
CA ALA A 208 -20.49 14.77 -12.57
C ALA A 208 -19.93 16.12 -12.07
N ASN A 209 -19.28 16.15 -10.90
CA ASN A 209 -18.74 17.39 -10.31
C ASN A 209 -17.20 17.42 -10.27
N PHE A 210 -16.54 16.32 -10.62
CA PHE A 210 -15.10 16.20 -10.68
C PHE A 210 -14.53 16.82 -11.98
N PRO A 211 -13.40 17.55 -11.95
CA PRO A 211 -12.83 18.15 -13.15
C PRO A 211 -12.49 17.09 -14.20
N ALA A 212 -12.94 17.28 -15.43
CA ALA A 212 -12.80 16.30 -16.50
C ALA A 212 -11.36 16.20 -17.00
N THR A 213 -10.58 17.27 -16.88
CA THR A 213 -9.18 17.34 -17.33
C THR A 213 -8.24 17.76 -16.21
N PHE A 214 -6.96 17.41 -16.34
CA PHE A 214 -5.92 17.85 -15.41
C PHE A 214 -5.78 19.38 -15.37
N ALA A 215 -5.87 20.04 -16.53
CA ALA A 215 -5.81 21.49 -16.63
C ALA A 215 -6.97 22.16 -15.89
N GLU A 216 -8.19 21.63 -16.03
CA GLU A 216 -9.37 22.11 -15.30
C GLU A 216 -9.17 21.94 -13.79
N TYR A 217 -8.69 20.79 -13.33
CA TYR A 217 -8.38 20.56 -11.92
C TYR A 217 -7.41 21.59 -11.34
N VAL A 218 -6.27 21.82 -12.02
CA VAL A 218 -5.30 22.84 -11.60
C VAL A 218 -5.91 24.24 -11.64
N SER A 219 -6.75 24.53 -12.63
CA SER A 219 -7.38 25.85 -12.76
C SER A 219 -8.35 26.17 -11.61
N ARG A 220 -9.01 25.15 -11.04
CA ARG A 220 -9.87 25.29 -9.86
C ARG A 220 -9.04 25.52 -8.58
N GLY A 221 -7.86 24.93 -8.49
CA GLY A 221 -6.96 25.10 -7.34
C GLY A 221 -7.44 24.42 -6.05
N GLU A 222 -8.40 23.50 -6.14
CA GLU A 222 -8.97 22.79 -5.00
C GLU A 222 -8.31 21.42 -4.80
N ASP A 223 -7.85 21.09 -3.58
CA ASP A 223 -7.27 19.79 -3.23
C ASP A 223 -8.32 18.68 -3.13
N LEU A 224 -8.94 18.34 -4.25
CA LEU A 224 -9.95 17.27 -4.31
C LEU A 224 -9.38 15.89 -4.03
N PHE A 225 -8.05 15.70 -4.11
CA PHE A 225 -7.40 14.44 -3.77
C PHE A 225 -7.07 14.34 -2.27
N GLY A 226 -7.10 15.45 -1.52
CA GLY A 226 -6.65 15.55 -0.13
C GLY A 226 -5.17 15.22 0.05
N LEU A 227 -4.31 15.52 -0.94
CA LEU A 227 -2.90 15.13 -0.89
C LEU A 227 -2.14 15.81 0.24
N GLU A 228 -2.47 17.07 0.54
CA GLU A 228 -1.82 17.82 1.61
C GLU A 228 -2.13 17.20 2.98
N ASP A 229 -3.41 16.96 3.24
CA ASP A 229 -3.87 16.34 4.49
C ASP A 229 -3.41 14.88 4.61
N HIS A 230 -3.37 14.13 3.50
CA HIS A 230 -2.87 12.77 3.47
C HIS A 230 -1.37 12.72 3.79
N PHE A 231 -0.57 13.60 3.19
CA PHE A 231 0.86 13.67 3.46
C PHE A 231 1.13 14.07 4.92
N ARG A 232 0.48 15.14 5.40
CA ARG A 232 0.60 15.60 6.79
C ARG A 232 0.12 14.56 7.79
N GLY A 233 -0.96 13.85 7.47
CA GLY A 233 -1.48 12.75 8.27
C GLY A 233 -0.43 11.65 8.49
N TRP A 234 0.29 11.27 7.44
CA TRP A 234 1.36 10.28 7.54
C TRP A 234 2.62 10.78 8.23
N LEU A 235 2.97 12.04 8.01
CA LEU A 235 4.13 12.68 8.61
C LEU A 235 3.97 12.91 10.13
N ALA A 236 2.79 13.37 10.57
CA ALA A 236 2.61 13.89 11.93
C ALA A 236 1.69 13.05 12.84
N ALA A 237 0.82 12.18 12.30
CA ALA A 237 -0.09 11.43 13.16
C ALA A 237 0.67 10.40 14.02
N PRO A 238 0.30 10.25 15.30
CA PRO A 238 0.95 9.30 16.20
C PRO A 238 0.75 7.86 15.68
N ALA A 239 1.80 7.05 15.81
CA ALA A 239 1.79 5.63 15.51
C ALA A 239 2.68 4.92 16.53
N ASP A 240 2.28 3.75 17.05
CA ASP A 240 3.05 2.94 18.00
C ASP A 240 4.14 2.10 17.31
N TYR A 241 4.47 2.44 16.07
CA TYR A 241 5.47 1.82 15.21
C TYR A 241 6.22 2.88 14.39
N PRO A 242 7.48 2.61 14.00
CA PRO A 242 8.19 3.47 13.07
C PRO A 242 7.51 3.51 11.69
N VAL A 243 7.52 4.68 11.06
CA VAL A 243 7.02 4.87 9.70
C VAL A 243 8.17 5.38 8.84
N THR A 244 8.47 4.65 7.76
CA THR A 244 9.48 5.07 6.77
C THR A 244 8.78 5.78 5.62
N LEU A 245 9.06 7.07 5.46
CA LEU A 245 8.63 7.89 4.35
C LEU A 245 9.69 7.81 3.23
N VAL A 246 9.25 7.46 2.02
CA VAL A 246 10.13 7.28 0.86
C VAL A 246 9.70 8.24 -0.25
N ARG A 247 10.65 9.01 -0.78
CA ARG A 247 10.44 9.89 -1.93
C ARG A 247 10.60 9.11 -3.22
N TYR A 248 9.51 8.98 -3.99
CA TYR A 248 9.46 8.18 -5.22
C TYR A 248 10.53 8.57 -6.24
N GLU A 249 10.79 9.87 -6.42
CA GLU A 249 11.76 10.34 -7.41
C GLU A 249 13.17 9.82 -7.14
N HIS A 250 13.46 9.53 -5.86
CA HIS A 250 14.75 9.06 -5.36
C HIS A 250 14.76 7.60 -4.93
N MET A 251 13.62 6.90 -4.89
CA MET A 251 13.57 5.50 -4.42
C MET A 251 14.36 4.52 -5.33
N PHE A 252 14.74 4.97 -6.52
CA PHE A 252 15.57 4.25 -7.48
C PHE A 252 17.04 4.68 -7.46
N ASP A 253 17.42 5.59 -6.57
CA ASP A 253 18.81 5.97 -6.40
C ASP A 253 19.45 4.95 -5.45
N MET A 254 20.67 4.48 -5.74
CA MET A 254 21.22 3.30 -5.05
C MET A 254 21.41 3.53 -3.55
N ASP A 255 21.78 4.75 -3.16
CA ASP A 255 21.93 5.22 -1.79
C ASP A 255 20.60 5.31 -1.01
N VAL A 256 19.46 5.23 -1.70
CA VAL A 256 18.12 5.11 -1.10
C VAL A 256 17.61 3.68 -1.19
N ALA A 257 17.73 3.05 -2.36
CA ALA A 257 17.18 1.73 -2.65
C ALA A 257 17.83 0.65 -1.77
N LEU A 258 19.16 0.65 -1.63
CA LEU A 258 19.84 -0.37 -0.85
C LEU A 258 19.47 -0.30 0.65
N PRO A 259 19.56 0.86 1.35
CA PRO A 259 19.09 0.95 2.73
C PRO A 259 17.61 0.60 2.91
N LEU A 260 16.77 0.99 1.95
CA LEU A 260 15.35 0.64 1.95
C LEU A 260 15.16 -0.88 1.92
N PHE A 261 15.79 -1.59 0.98
CA PHE A 261 15.63 -3.05 0.90
C PHE A 261 16.29 -3.79 2.07
N THR A 262 17.46 -3.35 2.53
CA THR A 262 18.07 -3.92 3.76
C THR A 262 17.11 -3.85 4.93
N MET A 263 16.45 -2.70 5.12
CA MET A 263 15.44 -2.53 6.17
C MET A 263 14.20 -3.42 5.95
N LEU A 264 13.67 -3.49 4.73
CA LEU A 264 12.40 -4.18 4.45
C LEU A 264 12.51 -5.70 4.39
N CYS A 265 13.66 -6.26 4.01
CA CYS A 265 13.79 -7.68 3.72
C CYS A 265 15.09 -8.34 4.22
N GLY A 266 15.96 -7.62 4.94
CA GLY A 266 17.17 -8.19 5.52
C GLY A 266 16.94 -9.33 6.53
N HIS A 267 15.71 -9.46 7.08
CA HIS A 267 15.33 -10.61 7.92
C HIS A 267 15.05 -11.89 7.12
N LYS A 268 14.83 -11.77 5.81
CA LYS A 268 14.45 -12.89 4.91
C LYS A 268 15.50 -13.23 3.88
N LEU A 269 16.26 -12.23 3.44
CA LEU A 269 17.21 -12.34 2.35
C LEU A 269 18.62 -12.13 2.88
N SER A 270 19.59 -12.86 2.33
CA SER A 270 21.00 -12.59 2.57
C SER A 270 21.40 -11.22 2.02
N GLU A 271 22.49 -10.66 2.54
CA GLU A 271 23.04 -9.38 2.06
C GLU A 271 23.26 -9.36 0.54
N GLN A 272 23.79 -10.45 -0.02
CA GLN A 272 23.99 -10.58 -1.47
C GLN A 272 22.66 -10.53 -2.25
N GLN A 273 21.61 -11.17 -1.72
CA GLN A 273 20.28 -11.14 -2.34
C GLN A 273 19.65 -9.75 -2.25
N VAL A 274 19.82 -9.04 -1.13
CA VAL A 274 19.35 -7.66 -0.96
C VAL A 274 20.08 -6.72 -1.94
N ASN A 275 21.39 -6.83 -2.07
CA ASN A 275 22.18 -6.03 -3.02
C ASN A 275 21.70 -6.24 -4.46
N ALA A 276 21.56 -7.50 -4.89
CA ALA A 276 21.06 -7.82 -6.23
C ALA A 276 19.62 -7.32 -6.46
N MET A 277 18.77 -7.41 -5.43
CA MET A 277 17.40 -6.90 -5.47
C MET A 277 17.36 -5.36 -5.62
N ALA A 278 18.25 -4.65 -4.93
CA ALA A 278 18.37 -3.19 -5.05
C ALA A 278 18.86 -2.79 -6.44
N GLU A 279 19.92 -3.42 -6.95
CA GLU A 279 20.43 -3.22 -8.32
C GLU A 279 19.35 -3.42 -9.38
N ALA A 280 18.59 -4.52 -9.30
CA ALA A 280 17.49 -4.80 -10.22
C ALA A 280 16.38 -3.73 -10.13
N PHE A 281 16.07 -3.24 -8.93
CA PHE A 281 15.08 -2.19 -8.74
C PHE A 281 15.54 -0.86 -9.35
N VAL A 282 16.77 -0.43 -9.07
CA VAL A 282 17.39 0.76 -9.64
C VAL A 282 17.37 0.69 -11.18
N ALA A 283 17.78 -0.45 -11.75
CA ALA A 283 17.76 -0.67 -13.19
C ALA A 283 16.33 -0.65 -13.80
N SER A 284 15.29 -0.86 -12.99
CA SER A 284 13.90 -0.79 -13.42
C SER A 284 13.35 0.62 -13.54
N LYS A 285 14.10 1.66 -13.15
CA LYS A 285 13.69 3.07 -13.23
C LYS A 285 13.22 3.40 -14.65
N ARG A 286 11.99 3.91 -14.76
CA ARG A 286 11.43 4.42 -16.02
C ARG A 286 11.20 5.91 -15.89
N PRO A 287 11.39 6.69 -16.98
CA PRO A 287 10.97 8.08 -17.01
C PRO A 287 9.48 8.19 -16.67
N ARG A 288 9.12 9.16 -15.82
CA ARG A 288 7.72 9.40 -15.50
C ARG A 288 7.01 9.92 -16.75
N SER A 289 5.92 9.27 -17.15
CA SER A 289 5.14 9.68 -18.32
C SER A 289 4.27 10.92 -18.07
N SER A 290 3.97 11.20 -16.80
CA SER A 290 3.19 12.38 -16.40
C SER A 290 4.09 13.60 -16.36
N GLN A 291 3.95 14.49 -17.34
CA GLN A 291 4.61 15.78 -17.41
C GLN A 291 3.70 16.85 -16.82
N VAL A 292 4.25 17.77 -16.03
CA VAL A 292 3.52 18.86 -15.39
C VAL A 292 4.16 20.19 -15.79
N PRO A 293 3.40 21.12 -16.39
CA PRO A 293 3.89 22.47 -16.66
C PRO A 293 4.29 23.21 -15.38
N ALA A 294 5.41 23.93 -15.40
CA ALA A 294 5.96 24.58 -14.21
C ALA A 294 5.01 25.64 -13.62
N GLU A 295 4.23 26.31 -14.46
CA GLU A 295 3.24 27.31 -14.05
C GLU A 295 2.08 26.73 -13.23
N TYR A 296 1.87 25.41 -13.25
CA TYR A 296 0.81 24.77 -12.47
C TYR A 296 1.14 24.75 -10.97
N TYR A 297 2.42 24.67 -10.60
CA TYR A 297 2.84 24.69 -9.19
C TYR A 297 2.57 26.03 -8.50
N GLY A 298 2.54 27.13 -9.27
CA GLY A 298 2.13 28.44 -8.76
C GLY A 298 0.63 28.52 -8.42
N ARG A 299 -0.19 27.61 -8.96
CA ARG A 299 -1.63 27.55 -8.69
C ARG A 299 -1.98 26.53 -7.62
N MET A 300 -1.21 25.45 -7.52
CA MET A 300 -1.53 24.34 -6.63
C MET A 300 -0.28 23.59 -6.21
N TYR A 301 -0.25 23.15 -4.95
CA TYR A 301 0.79 22.31 -4.35
C TYR A 301 2.23 22.80 -4.43
N GLY A 302 2.54 24.00 -4.93
CA GLY A 302 3.92 24.52 -4.91
C GLY A 302 4.53 24.52 -3.49
N ARG A 303 3.74 24.92 -2.48
CA ARG A 303 4.15 24.83 -1.08
C ARG A 303 4.29 23.39 -0.58
N LEU A 304 3.31 22.53 -0.88
CA LEU A 304 3.36 21.13 -0.47
C LEU A 304 4.58 20.40 -1.07
N LEU A 305 4.90 20.66 -2.34
CA LEU A 305 6.08 20.12 -3.00
C LEU A 305 7.36 20.58 -2.29
N ALA A 306 7.47 21.88 -1.96
CA ALA A 306 8.61 22.40 -1.22
C ALA A 306 8.75 21.74 0.17
N ASP A 307 7.63 21.55 0.89
CA ASP A 307 7.62 20.84 2.18
C ASP A 307 8.08 19.37 2.02
N MET A 308 7.65 18.70 0.94
CA MET A 308 8.07 17.34 0.61
C MET A 308 9.54 17.24 0.17
N ASP A 309 10.07 18.27 -0.51
CA ASP A 309 11.47 18.35 -0.96
C ASP A 309 12.43 18.64 0.20
N ALA A 310 11.94 19.24 1.28
CA ALA A 310 12.72 19.51 2.47
C ALA A 310 13.01 18.24 3.30
N LEU A 311 12.29 17.15 3.08
CA LEU A 311 12.54 15.88 3.75
C LEU A 311 13.66 15.09 3.05
N PRO A 312 14.47 14.31 3.81
CA PRO A 312 15.34 13.31 3.21
C PRO A 312 14.55 12.34 2.33
N ALA A 313 15.18 11.88 1.23
CA ALA A 313 14.59 10.92 0.32
C ALA A 313 14.14 9.62 0.99
N LEU A 314 14.84 9.24 2.06
CA LEU A 314 14.47 8.17 2.99
C LEU A 314 14.43 8.75 4.40
N HIS A 315 13.24 8.90 4.96
CA HIS A 315 13.05 9.50 6.28
C HIS A 315 12.22 8.56 7.15
N THR A 316 12.79 8.11 8.28
CA THR A 316 12.06 7.30 9.25
C THR A 316 11.73 8.16 10.45
N ARG A 317 10.45 8.19 10.83
CA ARG A 317 10.01 8.72 12.11
C ARG A 317 9.81 7.58 13.11
N ASP A 318 10.21 7.84 14.34
CA ASP A 318 10.07 6.87 15.42
C ASP A 318 8.60 6.62 15.79
N ALA A 319 8.38 5.51 16.49
CA ALA A 319 7.11 5.26 17.15
C ALA A 319 6.84 6.39 18.16
N ALA A 320 5.62 6.92 18.16
CA ALA A 320 5.14 7.80 19.21
C ALA A 320 5.20 7.00 20.52
N GLY A 321 6.21 7.28 21.33
CA GLY A 321 6.46 6.57 22.56
C GLY A 321 5.25 6.67 23.48
N VAL A 322 4.88 5.51 24.03
CA VAL A 322 4.43 5.38 25.41
C VAL A 322 5.44 6.16 26.24
N GLY A 323 5.15 7.45 26.45
CA GLY A 323 6.05 8.33 27.17
C GLY A 323 6.35 7.68 28.51
N GLY A 324 7.61 7.30 28.72
CA GLY A 324 8.09 7.02 30.05
C GLY A 324 7.65 8.19 30.92
N SER A 325 6.90 7.89 31.97
CA SER A 325 6.64 8.79 33.08
C SER A 325 7.97 9.46 33.42
N ALA A 326 8.12 10.72 33.03
CA ALA A 326 9.18 11.56 33.52
C ALA A 326 8.89 11.72 35.01
N THR A 327 9.60 10.94 35.81
CA THR A 327 9.67 11.14 37.26
C THR A 327 10.39 12.46 37.48
N SER A 328 9.60 13.49 37.75
CA SER A 328 10.02 14.71 38.45
C SER A 328 9.74 14.56 39.93
#